data_AF-A0A1S1NL32-F1
#
_entry.id   AF-A0A1S1NL32-F1
#
_cell.length_a   1.000
_cell.length_b   1.000
_cell.length_c   1.000
_cell.angle_alpha   90.00
_cell.angle_beta   90.00
_cell.angle_gamma   90.00
#
_symmetry.space_group_name_H-M   'P 1'
#
loop_
_entity.id
_entity.type
_entity.pdbx_description
1 polymer ?
#
loop_
_entity_poly.entity_id
_entity_poly.type
_entity_poly.pdbx_seq_one_letter_code
_entity_poly.pdbx_strand_id
1 'polypeptide(L)'
;MTIVDIAADLNAEDQTGYVWTFLDEARDPSIIAPGALVVAGDDDAAAVAVVLDLVAHPNGTIVHLDLLPGSVDDYLALAKRVHSAA
;
A
#
# COMPACT_ATOMS: atom_id res chain seq x y z
N MET A 1 -9.81 -3.24 -13.53
CA MET A 1 -8.95 -2.10 -13.19
C MET A 1 -8.93 -2.02 -11.68
N THR A 2 -7.80 -2.35 -11.08
CA THR A 2 -7.62 -2.31 -9.63
C THR A 2 -7.51 -0.85 -9.23
N ILE A 3 -8.25 -0.44 -8.20
CA ILE A 3 -8.15 0.92 -7.71
C ILE A 3 -6.97 0.96 -6.75
N VAL A 4 -5.92 1.68 -7.15
CA VAL A 4 -4.76 1.94 -6.31
C VAL A 4 -5.12 2.99 -5.25
N ASP A 5 -4.73 2.74 -4.01
CA ASP A 5 -4.93 3.66 -2.89
C ASP A 5 -3.79 4.66 -2.78
N ILE A 6 -2.56 4.22 -3.06
CA ILE A 6 -1.35 5.05 -3.03
C ILE A 6 -0.38 4.69 -4.15
N ALA A 7 0.03 5.68 -4.93
CA ALA A 7 0.99 5.43 -6.00
C ALA A 7 2.40 5.19 -5.43
N ALA A 8 3.08 4.15 -5.93
CA ALA A 8 4.44 3.81 -5.51
C ALA A 8 5.17 3.01 -6.59
N ASP A 9 6.47 3.25 -6.76
CA ASP A 9 7.33 2.29 -7.47
C ASP A 9 7.60 1.11 -6.53
N LEU A 10 7.05 -0.06 -6.87
CA LEU A 10 7.13 -1.28 -6.05
C LEU A 10 8.55 -1.83 -5.88
N ASN A 11 9.54 -1.28 -6.58
CA ASN A 11 10.96 -1.63 -6.43
C ASN A 11 11.77 -0.54 -5.72
N ALA A 12 11.15 0.61 -5.41
CA ALA A 12 11.81 1.72 -4.73
C ALA A 12 11.87 1.47 -3.23
N GLU A 13 12.86 0.71 -2.80
CA GLU A 13 13.19 0.50 -1.40
C GLU A 13 14.21 1.53 -0.91
N ASP A 14 14.10 1.96 0.35
CA ASP A 14 15.11 2.77 1.01
C ASP A 14 15.98 1.93 1.98
N GLN A 15 16.83 2.59 2.78
CA GLN A 15 17.71 1.90 3.74
C GLN A 15 16.98 1.06 4.80
N THR A 16 15.66 1.20 4.97
CA THR A 16 14.85 0.36 5.86
C THR A 16 14.56 -1.02 5.27
N GLY A 17 14.76 -1.19 3.96
CA GLY A 17 14.40 -2.41 3.23
C GLY A 17 12.91 -2.53 2.90
N TYR A 18 12.16 -1.43 3.03
CA TYR A 18 10.75 -1.37 2.67
C TYR A 18 10.54 -0.41 1.50
N VAL A 19 9.50 -0.68 0.71
CA VAL A 19 9.05 0.24 -0.34
C VAL A 19 8.61 1.54 0.32
N TRP A 20 8.89 2.66 -0.33
CA TRP A 20 8.48 3.96 0.18
C TRP A 20 7.85 4.82 -0.92
N THR A 21 7.03 5.76 -0.48
CA THR A 21 6.45 6.80 -1.33
C THR A 21 6.08 8.02 -0.46
N PHE A 22 5.58 9.09 -1.07
CA PHE A 22 5.04 10.24 -0.33
C PHE A 22 3.54 10.09 -0.07
N LEU A 23 3.08 10.59 1.07
CA LEU A 23 1.67 10.50 1.48
C LEU A 23 0.72 11.23 0.51
N ASP A 24 1.18 12.25 -0.19
CA ASP A 24 0.39 12.99 -1.19
C ASP A 24 0.20 12.25 -2.52
N GLU A 25 0.90 11.14 -2.72
CA GLU A 25 0.62 10.16 -3.78
C GLU A 25 -0.61 9.30 -3.48
N ALA A 26 -1.16 9.40 -2.25
CA ALA A 26 -2.38 8.72 -1.88
C ALA A 26 -3.61 9.39 -2.48
N ARG A 27 -4.47 8.60 -3.10
CA ARG A 27 -5.78 9.03 -3.59
C ARG A 27 -6.66 9.56 -2.45
N ASP A 28 -6.56 8.94 -1.28
CA ASP A 28 -7.19 9.38 -0.05
C ASP A 28 -6.16 9.24 1.10
N PRO A 29 -5.46 10.32 1.49
CA PRO A 29 -4.48 10.26 2.57
C PRO A 29 -5.06 9.83 3.93
N SER A 30 -6.38 9.93 4.14
CA SER A 30 -7.00 9.61 5.43
C SER A 30 -7.07 8.12 5.75
N ILE A 31 -6.94 7.26 4.73
CA ILE A 31 -6.89 5.80 4.89
C ILE A 31 -5.47 5.25 5.05
N ILE A 32 -4.45 6.10 4.83
CA ILE A 32 -3.03 5.74 4.97
C ILE A 32 -2.61 5.93 6.42
N ALA A 33 -2.77 4.89 7.23
CA ALA A 33 -2.40 4.88 8.64
C ALA A 33 -1.59 3.60 8.97
N PRO A 34 -0.67 3.65 9.95
CA PRO A 34 0.11 2.47 10.35
C PRO A 34 -0.79 1.26 10.67
N GLY A 35 -0.46 0.12 10.08
CA GLY A 35 -1.21 -1.14 10.15
C GLY A 35 -2.33 -1.29 9.12
N ALA A 36 -2.65 -0.26 8.32
CA ALA A 36 -3.64 -0.36 7.25
C ALA A 36 -3.13 -1.26 6.12
N LEU A 37 -4.04 -2.07 5.54
CA LEU A 37 -3.82 -2.75 4.27
C LEU A 37 -4.29 -1.85 3.14
N VAL A 38 -3.40 -1.57 2.20
CA VAL A 38 -3.64 -0.69 1.05
C VAL A 38 -3.24 -1.37 -0.25
N VAL A 39 -3.83 -0.95 -1.36
CA VAL A 39 -3.31 -1.29 -2.69
C VAL A 39 -2.30 -0.23 -3.10
N ALA A 40 -1.05 -0.63 -3.30
CA ALA A 40 0.03 0.25 -3.74
C ALA A 40 0.50 -0.13 -5.16
N GLY A 41 1.00 0.85 -5.92
CA GLY A 41 1.54 0.64 -7.26
C GLY A 41 1.04 1.65 -8.28
N ASP A 42 0.79 1.21 -9.50
CA ASP A 42 0.22 2.02 -10.58
C ASP A 42 -0.78 1.19 -11.41
N ASP A 43 -1.16 1.71 -12.58
CA ASP A 43 -2.11 1.05 -13.49
C ASP A 43 -1.55 -0.23 -14.14
N ASP A 44 -0.21 -0.39 -14.19
CA ASP A 44 0.48 -1.52 -14.82
C ASP A 44 0.81 -2.62 -13.80
N ALA A 45 1.20 -2.25 -12.58
CA ALA A 45 1.55 -3.17 -11.51
C ALA A 45 1.04 -2.69 -10.14
N ALA A 46 0.27 -3.55 -9.45
CA ALA A 46 -0.25 -3.27 -8.13
C ALA A 46 -0.06 -4.45 -7.17
N ALA A 47 0.20 -4.14 -5.90
CA ALA A 47 0.37 -5.10 -4.82
C ALA A 47 -0.41 -4.67 -3.58
N VAL A 48 -0.76 -5.63 -2.72
CA VAL A 48 -1.27 -5.32 -1.39
C VAL A 48 -0.08 -5.06 -0.48
N ALA A 49 -0.13 -3.98 0.29
CA ALA A 49 0.92 -3.62 1.23
C ALA A 49 0.35 -3.27 2.60
N VAL A 50 1.16 -3.42 3.65
CA VAL A 50 0.89 -2.88 4.98
C VAL A 50 1.61 -1.55 5.11
N VAL A 51 0.89 -0.52 5.53
CA VAL A 51 1.50 0.76 5.94
C VAL A 51 2.24 0.52 7.26
N LEU A 52 3.57 0.68 7.26
CA LEU A 52 4.37 0.45 8.47
C LEU A 52 4.41 1.69 9.36
N ASP A 53 4.78 2.83 8.79
CA ASP A 53 4.86 4.10 9.48
C ASP A 53 4.71 5.30 8.53
N LEU A 54 4.59 6.47 9.13
CA LEU A 54 4.60 7.78 8.46
C LEU A 54 5.73 8.61 9.07
N VAL A 55 6.69 9.03 8.24
CA VAL A 55 7.89 9.76 8.69
C VAL A 55 7.90 11.17 8.11
N ALA A 56 8.11 12.18 8.95
CA ALA A 56 8.28 13.55 8.48
C ALA A 56 9.59 13.72 7.71
N HIS A 57 9.51 14.30 6.51
CA HIS A 57 10.63 14.59 5.63
C HIS A 57 10.54 16.05 5.16
N PRO A 58 11.66 16.73 4.83
CA PRO A 58 11.61 18.13 4.38
C PRO A 58 10.69 18.39 3.18
N ASN A 59 10.43 17.37 2.36
CA ASN A 59 9.61 17.47 1.15
C ASN A 59 8.19 16.90 1.31
N GLY A 60 7.79 16.43 2.51
CA GLY A 60 6.50 15.80 2.72
C GLY A 60 6.53 14.73 3.80
N THR A 61 5.53 13.86 3.81
CA THR A 61 5.50 12.70 4.71
C THR A 61 5.82 11.45 3.90
N ILE A 62 6.86 10.73 4.29
CA ILE A 62 7.19 9.43 3.73
C ILE A 62 6.26 8.39 4.34
N VAL A 63 5.79 7.47 3.51
CA VAL A 63 5.03 6.29 3.89
C VAL A 63 5.87 5.07 3.57
N HIS A 64 6.23 4.27 4.58
CA HIS A 64 6.86 2.96 4.34
C HIS A 64 5.80 1.87 4.20
N LEU A 65 6.01 1.00 3.22
CA LEU A 65 5.09 -0.04 2.78
C LEU A 65 5.81 -1.39 2.79
N ASP A 66 5.26 -2.35 3.54
CA ASP A 66 5.66 -3.75 3.46
C ASP A 66 4.80 -4.47 2.44
N LEU A 67 5.38 -4.85 1.29
CA LEU A 67 4.64 -5.54 0.24
C LEU A 67 4.33 -6.97 0.66
N LEU A 68 3.04 -7.32 0.59
CA LEU A 68 2.60 -8.66 0.93
C LEU A 68 2.67 -9.61 -0.28
N PRO A 69 2.91 -10.91 -0.04
CA PRO A 69 2.99 -11.88 -1.12
C PRO A 69 1.62 -12.16 -1.75
N GLY A 70 1.61 -12.34 -3.07
CA GLY A 70 0.40 -12.70 -3.83
C GLY A 70 -0.19 -11.53 -4.60
N SER A 71 -1.27 -11.81 -5.34
CA SER A 71 -1.95 -10.80 -6.16
C SER A 71 -3.07 -10.12 -5.38
N VAL A 72 -3.47 -8.91 -5.78
CA VAL A 72 -4.65 -8.22 -5.19
C VAL A 72 -5.91 -9.09 -5.26
N ASP A 73 -6.06 -9.89 -6.32
CA ASP A 73 -7.18 -10.81 -6.48
C ASP A 73 -7.21 -11.93 -5.42
N ASP A 74 -6.05 -12.41 -4.95
CA ASP A 74 -5.96 -13.41 -3.89
C ASP A 74 -6.51 -12.87 -2.56
N TYR A 75 -6.17 -11.62 -2.23
CA TYR A 75 -6.68 -10.93 -1.03
C TYR A 75 -8.17 -10.63 -1.14
N LEU A 76 -8.65 -10.22 -2.32
CA LEU A 76 -10.07 -10.02 -2.56
C LEU A 76 -10.87 -11.33 -2.43
N ALA A 77 -10.33 -12.43 -2.96
CA ALA A 77 -10.94 -13.76 -2.82
C ALA A 77 -10.99 -14.21 -1.35
N LEU A 78 -9.92 -13.98 -0.59
CA LEU A 78 -9.88 -14.23 0.85
C LEU A 78 -10.94 -13.40 1.59
N ALA A 79 -10.98 -12.08 1.37
CA ALA A 79 -11.92 -11.18 2.02
C ALA A 79 -13.38 -11.59 1.72
N LYS A 80 -13.70 -11.91 0.46
CA LYS A 80 -15.02 -12.42 0.07
C LYS A 80 -15.37 -13.72 0.79
N ARG A 81 -14.43 -14.67 0.88
CA ARG A 81 -14.65 -15.95 1.56
C ARG A 81 -14.90 -15.77 3.06
N VAL A 82 -14.11 -14.93 3.73
CA VAL A 82 -14.23 -14.69 5.19
C VAL A 82 -15.47 -13.86 5.50
N HIS A 83 -15.82 -12.88 4.65
CA HIS A 83 -17.02 -12.06 4.82
C HIS A 83 -18.31 -12.84 4.55
N SER A 84 -18.33 -13.75 3.57
CA SER A 84 -19.50 -14.63 3.31
C SER A 84 -19.67 -15.73 4.37
N ALA A 85 -18.64 -15.96 5.18
CA ALA A 85 -18.67 -16.88 6.32
C ALA A 85 -19.06 -16.19 7.64
N ALA A 86 -19.39 -14.89 7.61
CA ALA A 86 -19.80 -14.08 8.75
C ALA A 86 -21.32 -13.85 8.77
#